data_AF-A0A3E2HKG7-F1
#
_entry.id   AF-A0A3E2HKG7-F1
#
_cell.length_a   1.000
_cell.length_b   1.000
_cell.length_c   1.000
_cell.angle_alpha   90.00
_cell.angle_beta   90.00
_cell.angle_gamma   90.00
#
_symmetry.space_group_name_H-M   'P 1'
#
loop_
_entity.id
_entity.type
_entity.pdbx_description
1 polymer ?
#
loop_
_entity_poly.entity_id
_entity_poly.type
_entity_poly.pdbx_seq_one_letter_code
_entity_poly.pdbx_strand_id
1 'polypeptide(L)'
;MNDDLGPQRRQQLQDPKSPEITRFGSRHVSTDSQLTGASATTTVSGRHRQSTTDSSFSSNTENSSDIIIEEPEGEEKRHIPRKRRTRSCSGRTTKDFFLTGLAERPYIYENVLLSPDAIDEEWMPDLSRVSFSDDGSSLRRWSTDDDGWDGNALLEITNDARASLKKGTLSLKTTETLKNLLAAIIIEDSGSRAMDFDIILKSHFDKLLEDLINALRSRSGPTWDAFIKLVQEAETLQHKWLHRYRLQYTLIDDARMRLLQEEDGPLHDMALTCDRKKGGQQWLINKSCGCQNLDPEHNEENCYQPGLWWPNMACAQRDKIVSTSNETISKGQYDLIALPMLTGSEEEGNEPGTRRFLRTGSMGDMHIGLMQKVGHTIRVLRGHTLKSKFAPRVGIRYDGLYILKRYGQTRDEGTNTCHLDITFERVKDQTSMGELMRIPLPSQRDDWRQYKRMLGEDIRSREGEIAFNQWKIVQEAEKKETADWHKDSDFQDVVKDSAQEIICR
;
A
#
# COMPACT_ATOMS: atom_id res chain seq x y z
N MET A 1 -15.70 58.86 -48.57
CA MET A 1 -16.53 57.93 -49.35
C MET A 1 -16.56 56.62 -48.61
N ASN A 2 -17.39 56.37 -47.62
CA ASN A 2 -18.41 57.06 -46.81
C ASN A 2 -18.83 55.92 -45.85
N ASP A 3 -19.16 56.02 -44.58
CA ASP A 3 -19.20 57.02 -43.53
C ASP A 3 -19.25 56.14 -42.24
N ASP A 4 -18.43 56.39 -41.21
CA ASP A 4 -18.76 57.23 -40.04
C ASP A 4 -19.99 56.69 -39.26
N LEU A 5 -19.96 56.46 -37.95
CA LEU A 5 -19.67 57.36 -36.83
C LEU A 5 -19.24 56.49 -35.61
N GLY A 6 -18.34 56.85 -34.70
CA GLY A 6 -18.21 58.11 -33.97
C GLY A 6 -18.42 57.88 -32.45
N PRO A 7 -18.04 58.81 -31.54
CA PRO A 7 -16.91 58.55 -30.61
C PRO A 7 -17.09 59.02 -29.12
N GLN A 8 -16.00 58.92 -28.33
CA GLN A 8 -15.65 59.68 -27.08
C GLN A 8 -16.40 59.27 -25.77
N ARG A 9 -15.83 59.32 -24.54
CA ARG A 9 -15.06 60.40 -23.88
C ARG A 9 -14.46 59.95 -22.52
N ARG A 10 -13.34 60.58 -22.12
CA ARG A 10 -12.69 60.60 -20.78
C ARG A 10 -13.50 61.39 -19.73
N GLN A 11 -13.33 61.03 -18.44
CA GLN A 11 -13.18 61.87 -17.20
C GLN A 11 -12.94 60.90 -16.01
N GLN A 12 -11.82 60.87 -15.27
CA GLN A 12 -11.24 61.76 -14.23
C GLN A 12 -12.04 61.94 -12.90
N LEU A 13 -11.28 61.91 -11.78
CA LEU A 13 -11.55 62.23 -10.35
C LEU A 13 -12.12 61.11 -9.47
N GLN A 14 -11.37 60.51 -8.52
CA GLN A 14 -10.77 60.94 -7.23
C GLN A 14 -11.61 60.47 -6.02
N ASP A 15 -10.90 59.93 -5.02
CA ASP A 15 -11.34 59.31 -3.75
C ASP A 15 -12.30 60.15 -2.89
N PRO A 16 -12.94 59.53 -1.87
CA PRO A 16 -12.34 59.71 -0.54
C PRO A 16 -12.39 58.48 0.38
N LYS A 17 -11.24 58.24 1.02
CA LYS A 17 -10.95 58.07 2.46
C LYS A 17 -12.04 57.52 3.41
N SER A 18 -11.58 56.52 4.16
CA SER A 18 -11.97 55.96 5.46
C SER A 18 -12.69 56.88 6.47
N PRO A 19 -13.27 56.25 7.50
CA PRO A 19 -12.94 56.66 8.86
C PRO A 19 -12.36 55.51 9.69
N GLU A 20 -11.26 55.86 10.33
CA GLU A 20 -10.58 55.22 11.44
C GLU A 20 -11.29 55.60 12.76
N ILE A 21 -10.84 55.01 13.89
CA ILE A 21 -11.01 55.43 15.31
C ILE A 21 -12.15 54.69 16.08
N THR A 22 -12.01 54.11 17.28
CA THR A 22 -10.89 53.86 18.22
C THR A 22 -11.38 52.94 19.36
N ARG A 23 -10.44 52.15 19.90
CA ARG A 23 -10.30 51.54 21.24
C ARG A 23 -11.32 51.86 22.35
N PHE A 24 -11.66 50.82 23.13
CA PHE A 24 -11.58 50.70 24.62
C PHE A 24 -11.74 49.18 24.93
N GLY A 25 -11.05 48.48 25.82
CA GLY A 25 -10.28 48.87 27.00
C GLY A 25 -10.88 48.23 28.27
N SER A 26 -10.48 46.99 28.57
CA SER A 26 -10.43 46.27 29.87
C SER A 26 -11.55 46.41 30.94
N ARG A 27 -11.99 45.27 31.52
CA ARG A 27 -11.65 44.85 32.91
C ARG A 27 -12.36 43.55 33.35
N HIS A 28 -11.60 42.78 34.14
CA HIS A 28 -12.01 41.73 35.08
C HIS A 28 -13.15 42.14 36.00
N VAL A 29 -14.01 41.19 36.40
CA VAL A 29 -14.44 40.94 37.80
C VAL A 29 -14.89 39.47 37.94
N SER A 30 -14.36 38.78 38.95
CA SER A 30 -14.88 37.54 39.55
C SER A 30 -16.06 37.82 40.48
N THR A 31 -17.01 36.91 40.59
CA THR A 31 -17.74 36.66 41.85
C THR A 31 -18.25 35.22 41.92
N ASP A 32 -17.81 34.52 42.97
CA ASP A 32 -18.51 33.41 43.61
C ASP A 32 -19.86 33.85 44.18
N SER A 33 -20.83 32.93 44.23
CA SER A 33 -21.65 32.73 45.44
C SER A 33 -22.49 31.45 45.35
N GLN A 34 -22.52 30.74 46.47
CA GLN A 34 -23.17 29.47 46.74
C GLN A 34 -24.68 29.60 47.05
N LEU A 35 -25.31 28.40 47.17
CA LEU A 35 -26.23 27.94 48.23
C LEU A 35 -27.75 27.80 47.96
N THR A 36 -28.24 26.67 48.49
CA THR A 36 -29.62 26.21 48.78
C THR A 36 -30.39 25.53 47.63
N GLY A 37 -31.07 24.39 47.78
CA GLY A 37 -31.38 23.52 48.92
C GLY A 37 -32.64 22.69 48.64
N ALA A 38 -32.76 21.53 49.32
CA ALA A 38 -33.92 20.64 49.52
C ALA A 38 -34.41 19.77 48.32
N SER A 39 -34.38 18.43 48.38
CA SER A 39 -35.09 17.44 49.24
C SER A 39 -36.58 17.28 48.96
N ALA A 40 -36.99 16.11 48.44
CA ALA A 40 -37.96 15.19 49.04
C ALA A 40 -38.14 13.94 48.13
N THR A 41 -37.81 12.70 48.51
CA THR A 41 -38.39 11.74 49.47
C THR A 41 -39.65 10.96 49.04
N THR A 42 -39.52 9.62 49.13
CA THR A 42 -40.52 8.56 49.45
C THR A 42 -41.45 8.16 48.29
N THR A 43 -41.76 6.88 47.99
CA THR A 43 -42.19 5.76 48.87
C THR A 43 -42.21 4.47 48.02
N VAL A 44 -41.44 3.43 48.34
CA VAL A 44 -41.81 2.20 49.09
C VAL A 44 -42.99 1.39 48.54
N SER A 45 -42.69 0.14 48.12
CA SER A 45 -43.30 -1.13 48.59
C SER A 45 -42.67 -2.25 47.75
N GLY A 46 -41.97 -3.26 48.28
CA GLY A 46 -42.46 -4.27 49.23
C GLY A 46 -43.34 -5.28 48.47
N ARG A 47 -43.19 -6.60 48.52
CA ARG A 47 -42.48 -7.50 49.44
C ARG A 47 -42.74 -8.93 48.91
N HIS A 48 -41.80 -9.86 49.16
CA HIS A 48 -42.06 -11.28 49.52
C HIS A 48 -42.69 -12.22 48.46
N ARG A 49 -42.42 -13.54 48.39
CA ARG A 49 -41.64 -14.51 49.18
C ARG A 49 -41.71 -15.83 48.39
N GLN A 50 -40.68 -16.69 48.55
CA GLN A 50 -40.75 -18.16 48.70
C GLN A 50 -41.34 -18.99 47.53
N SER A 51 -40.87 -20.19 47.20
CA SER A 51 -39.95 -21.14 47.83
C SER A 51 -39.72 -22.32 46.87
N THR A 52 -38.75 -23.19 47.22
CA THR A 52 -38.75 -24.66 47.03
C THR A 52 -38.60 -25.19 45.59
N THR A 53 -37.77 -26.18 45.26
CA THR A 53 -37.24 -27.32 46.03
C THR A 53 -36.07 -27.96 45.27
N ASP A 54 -35.07 -28.38 46.05
CA ASP A 54 -34.37 -29.67 46.08
C ASP A 54 -33.55 -30.29 44.92
N SER A 55 -32.43 -30.84 45.42
CA SER A 55 -31.74 -32.09 45.08
C SER A 55 -30.61 -31.99 44.05
N SER A 56 -29.41 -32.54 44.27
CA SER A 56 -28.83 -33.27 45.41
C SER A 56 -27.34 -33.54 45.12
N PHE A 57 -26.51 -33.53 46.17
CA PHE A 57 -25.44 -34.51 46.52
C PHE A 57 -24.71 -35.26 45.36
N SER A 58 -23.38 -35.43 45.28
CA SER A 58 -22.32 -35.46 46.29
C SER A 58 -20.93 -35.55 45.63
N SER A 59 -19.92 -35.03 46.34
CA SER A 59 -18.58 -35.60 46.62
C SER A 59 -17.62 -36.02 45.48
N ASN A 60 -16.45 -35.38 45.42
CA ASN A 60 -15.27 -35.96 46.09
C ASN A 60 -14.17 -34.90 46.33
N THR A 61 -13.90 -34.73 47.62
CA THR A 61 -12.62 -34.57 48.35
C THR A 61 -11.34 -34.98 47.57
N GLU A 62 -10.13 -34.49 47.82
CA GLU A 62 -9.52 -33.90 49.02
C GLU A 62 -8.10 -33.38 48.71
N ASN A 63 -7.63 -32.46 49.56
CA ASN A 63 -6.25 -32.21 50.00
C ASN A 63 -5.21 -31.62 49.04
N SER A 64 -4.21 -30.84 49.47
CA SER A 64 -3.86 -30.05 50.65
C SER A 64 -2.36 -29.79 50.49
N SER A 65 -1.89 -28.55 50.61
CA SER A 65 -0.75 -28.16 51.48
C SER A 65 -0.12 -26.83 51.04
N ASP A 66 -0.06 -25.93 52.02
CA ASP A 66 0.70 -24.70 52.08
C ASP A 66 2.22 -24.96 52.11
N ILE A 67 3.02 -24.10 51.47
CA ILE A 67 4.41 -23.84 51.87
C ILE A 67 4.69 -22.33 51.80
N ILE A 68 5.00 -21.78 52.97
CA ILE A 68 5.60 -20.46 53.24
C ILE A 68 7.12 -20.61 53.20
N ILE A 69 7.87 -19.74 52.50
CA ILE A 69 9.27 -19.41 52.86
C ILE A 69 9.54 -17.91 52.57
N GLU A 70 10.19 -17.30 53.56
CA GLU A 70 10.53 -15.89 53.77
C GLU A 70 11.71 -15.35 52.94
N GLU A 71 11.84 -14.02 52.93
CA GLU A 71 12.98 -13.21 52.45
C GLU A 71 14.29 -13.48 53.23
N PRO A 72 15.41 -12.92 52.75
CA PRO A 72 16.14 -12.02 53.65
C PRO A 72 16.69 -10.74 53.01
N GLU A 73 16.67 -9.68 53.82
CA GLU A 73 17.42 -8.43 53.69
C GLU A 73 18.93 -8.60 53.98
N GLY A 74 19.77 -7.67 53.52
CA GLY A 74 21.14 -7.48 54.05
C GLY A 74 22.13 -6.73 53.16
N GLU A 75 22.39 -5.46 53.52
CA GLU A 75 23.24 -4.44 52.90
C GLU A 75 24.75 -4.77 52.76
N GLU A 76 25.46 -4.13 51.80
CA GLU A 76 26.58 -3.22 52.15
C GLU A 76 27.08 -2.32 51.00
N LYS A 77 27.51 -1.12 51.39
CA LYS A 77 27.91 0.05 50.58
C LYS A 77 29.34 -0.06 50.03
N ARG A 78 29.59 0.54 48.85
CA ARG A 78 30.88 1.21 48.55
C ARG A 78 30.73 2.27 47.45
N HIS A 79 31.48 3.33 47.59
CA HIS A 79 31.23 4.68 47.06
C HIS A 79 32.50 5.20 46.33
N ILE A 80 32.30 6.11 45.34
CA ILE A 80 33.25 7.10 44.76
C ILE A 80 34.25 6.60 43.66
N PRO A 81 34.67 7.39 42.62
CA PRO A 81 34.10 8.56 41.92
C PRO A 81 34.09 8.52 40.37
N ARG A 82 33.32 9.47 39.80
CA ARG A 82 33.30 10.05 38.45
C ARG A 82 34.67 10.23 37.74
N LYS A 83 34.69 10.01 36.41
CA LYS A 83 35.39 10.88 35.45
C LYS A 83 34.52 11.19 34.23
N ARG A 84 34.24 12.49 34.06
CA ARG A 84 33.69 13.12 32.86
C ARG A 84 34.66 12.92 31.69
N ARG A 85 34.13 12.51 30.53
CA ARG A 85 34.72 12.85 29.23
C ARG A 85 33.61 13.27 28.28
N THR A 86 33.47 14.57 28.12
CA THR A 86 32.82 15.22 26.99
C THR A 86 33.63 14.89 25.72
N ARG A 87 33.00 14.27 24.73
CA ARG A 87 33.48 14.29 23.35
C ARG A 87 32.38 14.86 22.48
N SER A 88 32.66 16.03 21.91
CA SER A 88 31.88 16.65 20.86
C SER A 88 31.97 15.79 19.60
N CYS A 89 30.83 15.37 19.07
CA CYS A 89 30.77 14.87 17.70
C CYS A 89 30.43 16.06 16.80
N SER A 90 31.45 16.56 16.13
CA SER A 90 31.33 17.39 14.93
C SER A 90 30.56 16.62 13.86
N GLY A 91 29.62 17.31 13.20
CA GLY A 91 28.85 16.77 12.10
C GLY A 91 29.72 16.22 10.97
N ARG A 92 29.31 15.07 10.43
CA ARG A 92 29.70 14.61 9.11
C ARG A 92 28.43 14.31 8.33
N THR A 93 28.31 15.01 7.22
CA THR A 93 27.33 14.83 6.16
C THR A 93 27.45 13.43 5.57
N THR A 94 26.33 12.73 5.49
CA THR A 94 26.17 11.44 4.81
C THR A 94 26.17 11.63 3.29
N LYS A 95 27.36 11.72 2.72
CA LYS A 95 27.69 11.23 1.38
C LYS A 95 28.97 10.42 1.58
N ASP A 96 29.05 9.24 0.98
CA ASP A 96 30.14 8.25 1.06
C ASP A 96 30.00 7.21 2.19
N PHE A 97 29.06 6.26 2.03
CA PHE A 97 29.16 4.93 2.63
C PHE A 97 28.37 3.91 1.80
N PHE A 98 28.90 3.54 0.62
CA PHE A 98 28.52 2.30 -0.10
C PHE A 98 29.69 1.77 -0.93
N LEU A 99 30.84 1.58 -0.29
CA LEU A 99 31.90 0.72 -0.83
C LEU A 99 32.63 0.07 0.35
N THR A 100 32.20 -1.14 0.70
CA THR A 100 33.02 -2.27 1.18
C THR A 100 32.09 -3.34 1.76
N GLY A 101 32.01 -4.49 1.08
CA GLY A 101 31.26 -5.65 1.60
C GLY A 101 30.84 -6.68 0.55
N LEU A 102 31.65 -6.93 -0.48
CA LEU A 102 31.48 -8.12 -1.32
C LEU A 102 32.00 -9.33 -0.53
N ALA A 103 31.10 -9.98 0.20
CA ALA A 103 31.30 -11.33 0.68
C ALA A 103 30.49 -12.26 -0.22
N GLU A 104 31.20 -13.13 -0.92
CA GLU A 104 30.70 -14.20 -1.77
C GLU A 104 29.62 -15.02 -1.04
N ARG A 105 28.47 -15.20 -1.67
CA ARG A 105 27.58 -16.32 -1.40
C ARG A 105 27.17 -16.98 -2.71
N PRO A 106 27.23 -18.32 -2.79
CA PRO A 106 26.91 -19.05 -4.01
C PRO A 106 25.40 -19.17 -4.16
N TYR A 107 24.86 -18.66 -5.27
CA TYR A 107 23.60 -19.15 -5.80
C TYR A 107 23.92 -20.41 -6.60
N ILE A 108 23.54 -21.56 -6.05
CA ILE A 108 23.56 -22.83 -6.76
C ILE A 108 22.45 -22.78 -7.81
N TYR A 109 22.80 -22.42 -9.04
CA TYR A 109 22.12 -23.01 -10.20
C TYR A 109 22.73 -24.39 -10.36
N GLU A 110 21.91 -25.44 -10.17
CA GLU A 110 22.34 -26.78 -10.54
C GLU A 110 22.74 -26.79 -12.01
N ASN A 111 24.01 -27.09 -12.22
CA ASN A 111 24.66 -27.26 -13.50
C ASN A 111 23.96 -28.35 -14.31
N VAL A 112 23.24 -27.99 -15.37
CA VAL A 112 23.21 -28.82 -16.58
C VAL A 112 24.41 -28.36 -17.41
N LEU A 113 25.55 -29.01 -17.18
CA LEU A 113 26.71 -28.94 -18.06
C LEU A 113 26.32 -29.57 -19.40
N LEU A 114 26.03 -28.73 -20.39
CA LEU A 114 26.17 -29.12 -21.79
C LEU A 114 27.54 -28.62 -22.27
N SER A 115 28.28 -29.56 -22.86
CA SER A 115 29.65 -29.43 -23.33
C SER A 115 29.85 -28.27 -24.32
N PRO A 116 31.01 -27.58 -24.36
CA PRO A 116 31.22 -26.42 -25.23
C PRO A 116 31.46 -26.73 -26.72
N ASP A 117 31.52 -28.00 -27.14
CA ASP A 117 31.93 -28.38 -28.49
C ASP A 117 30.86 -29.25 -29.17
N ALA A 118 29.79 -28.61 -29.65
CA ALA A 118 28.92 -29.08 -30.74
C ALA A 118 27.82 -28.02 -31.02
N ILE A 119 28.20 -26.91 -31.66
CA ILE A 119 27.22 -26.10 -32.39
C ILE A 119 27.44 -26.43 -33.86
N ASP A 120 26.67 -27.40 -34.35
CA ASP A 120 26.45 -27.55 -35.79
C ASP A 120 25.73 -26.28 -36.27
N GLU A 121 26.35 -25.56 -37.21
CA GLU A 121 25.83 -24.37 -37.89
C GLU A 121 24.61 -24.65 -38.80
N GLU A 122 23.80 -25.68 -38.52
CA GLU A 122 22.82 -26.18 -39.48
C GLU A 122 21.36 -26.06 -39.01
N TRP A 123 20.96 -25.02 -38.27
CA TRP A 123 19.53 -24.67 -38.10
C TRP A 123 19.33 -23.15 -37.90
N MET A 124 19.64 -22.35 -38.93
CA MET A 124 18.97 -21.06 -39.11
C MET A 124 17.72 -21.29 -39.97
N PRO A 125 16.49 -21.08 -39.47
CA PRO A 125 15.35 -21.00 -40.37
C PRO A 125 15.57 -19.78 -41.27
N ASP A 126 15.42 -19.99 -42.58
CA ASP A 126 15.49 -18.93 -43.58
C ASP A 126 14.36 -17.92 -43.35
N LEU A 127 14.66 -16.86 -42.60
CA LEU A 127 13.76 -15.75 -42.31
C LEU A 127 13.59 -14.79 -43.50
N SER A 128 14.19 -15.07 -44.66
CA SER A 128 14.05 -14.24 -45.87
C SER A 128 12.67 -14.35 -46.54
N ARG A 129 11.75 -15.16 -45.98
CA ARG A 129 10.44 -15.46 -46.57
C ARG A 129 9.22 -15.12 -45.70
N VAL A 130 9.36 -14.20 -44.75
CA VAL A 130 8.18 -13.53 -44.18
C VAL A 130 7.80 -12.39 -45.11
N SER A 131 6.86 -12.66 -46.03
CA SER A 131 6.21 -11.60 -46.80
C SER A 131 5.38 -10.75 -45.84
N PHE A 132 5.93 -9.60 -45.47
CA PHE A 132 5.22 -8.53 -44.79
C PHE A 132 4.10 -8.03 -45.70
N SER A 133 2.86 -8.26 -45.31
CA SER A 133 1.76 -7.37 -45.72
C SER A 133 2.03 -6.02 -45.07
N ASP A 134 2.28 -5.03 -45.93
CA ASP A 134 2.50 -3.63 -45.62
C ASP A 134 1.28 -3.01 -44.92
N ASP A 135 1.18 -3.26 -43.63
CA ASP A 135 0.39 -2.47 -42.69
C ASP A 135 1.34 -1.94 -41.61
N GLY A 136 2.14 -0.94 -41.98
CA GLY A 136 3.05 -0.22 -41.09
C GLY A 136 2.37 0.62 -40.00
N SER A 137 1.11 0.33 -39.64
CA SER A 137 0.35 1.09 -38.63
C SER A 137 0.37 0.50 -37.22
N SER A 138 0.76 -0.78 -37.03
CA SER A 138 0.71 -1.44 -35.71
C SER A 138 1.97 -1.21 -34.85
N LEU A 139 3.15 -1.17 -35.48
CA LEU A 139 4.45 -0.94 -34.80
C LEU A 139 4.61 0.51 -34.30
N ARG A 140 3.95 1.47 -34.95
CA ARG A 140 4.00 2.90 -34.61
C ARG A 140 3.36 3.24 -33.26
N ARG A 141 2.62 2.32 -32.65
CA ARG A 141 1.96 2.58 -31.36
C ARG A 141 2.92 2.54 -30.16
N TRP A 142 4.05 1.84 -30.29
CA TRP A 142 5.01 1.64 -29.19
C TRP A 142 6.32 2.37 -29.41
N SER A 143 6.39 3.14 -30.49
CA SER A 143 7.52 3.98 -30.82
C SER A 143 7.07 5.43 -30.81
N THR A 144 7.82 6.30 -30.14
CA THR A 144 7.59 7.75 -30.21
C THR A 144 7.83 8.25 -31.64
N ASP A 145 7.30 9.43 -31.99
CA ASP A 145 7.61 10.07 -33.29
C ASP A 145 9.12 10.25 -33.52
N ASP A 146 9.91 10.16 -32.43
CA ASP A 146 11.35 9.96 -32.39
C ASP A 146 11.66 8.47 -32.20
N ASP A 147 11.82 7.70 -33.30
CA ASP A 147 12.45 6.38 -33.56
C ASP A 147 12.76 5.32 -32.45
N GLY A 148 12.31 5.46 -31.21
CA GLY A 148 12.65 4.63 -30.04
C GLY A 148 11.43 4.12 -29.28
N TRP A 149 11.64 3.18 -28.34
CA TRP A 149 10.58 2.49 -27.59
C TRP A 149 9.97 3.35 -26.47
N ASP A 150 8.64 3.39 -26.37
CA ASP A 150 7.93 4.07 -25.27
C ASP A 150 7.83 3.18 -24.02
N GLY A 151 8.63 3.50 -23.00
CA GLY A 151 8.65 2.78 -21.73
C GLY A 151 7.32 2.78 -20.96
N ASN A 152 6.51 3.84 -21.07
CA ASN A 152 5.23 3.93 -20.35
C ASN A 152 4.17 3.05 -21.04
N ALA A 153 4.06 3.12 -22.37
CA ALA A 153 3.18 2.24 -23.13
C ALA A 153 3.54 0.76 -22.91
N LEU A 154 4.83 0.43 -22.86
CA LEU A 154 5.29 -0.93 -22.57
C LEU A 154 4.97 -1.37 -21.14
N LEU A 155 5.06 -0.46 -20.17
CA LEU A 155 4.69 -0.73 -18.77
C LEU A 155 3.19 -1.05 -18.64
N GLU A 156 2.32 -0.30 -19.32
CA GLU A 156 0.87 -0.55 -19.34
C GLU A 156 0.55 -1.94 -19.92
N ILE A 157 1.12 -2.26 -21.09
CA ILE A 157 0.93 -3.57 -21.74
C ILE A 157 1.46 -4.70 -20.85
N THR A 158 2.61 -4.49 -20.22
CA THR A 158 3.21 -5.44 -19.28
C THR A 158 2.29 -5.69 -18.09
N ASN A 159 1.75 -4.63 -17.50
CA ASN A 159 0.81 -4.74 -16.39
C ASN A 159 -0.47 -5.47 -16.79
N ASP A 160 -1.05 -5.16 -17.94
CA ASP A 160 -2.26 -5.81 -18.44
C ASP A 160 -2.02 -7.30 -18.74
N ALA A 161 -0.94 -7.61 -19.46
CA ALA A 161 -0.57 -8.98 -19.81
C ALA A 161 -0.32 -9.84 -18.58
N ARG A 162 0.46 -9.34 -17.60
CA ARG A 162 0.75 -10.06 -16.34
C ARG A 162 -0.50 -10.23 -15.48
N ALA A 163 -1.38 -9.22 -15.44
CA ALA A 163 -2.66 -9.34 -14.75
C ALA A 163 -3.57 -10.42 -15.37
N SER A 164 -3.59 -10.52 -16.70
CA SER A 164 -4.30 -11.55 -17.46
C SER A 164 -3.70 -12.95 -17.26
N LEU A 165 -2.38 -13.08 -17.33
CA LEU A 165 -1.66 -14.35 -17.07
C LEU A 165 -2.00 -14.92 -15.71
N LYS A 166 -2.03 -14.09 -14.67
CA LYS A 166 -2.37 -14.51 -13.31
C LYS A 166 -3.81 -15.03 -13.17
N LYS A 167 -4.74 -14.57 -14.01
CA LYS A 167 -6.12 -15.07 -14.07
C LYS A 167 -6.24 -16.35 -14.92
N GLY A 168 -5.12 -16.90 -15.42
CA GLY A 168 -5.11 -18.04 -16.33
C GLY A 168 -5.65 -17.73 -17.72
N THR A 169 -5.93 -16.45 -18.03
CA THR A 169 -6.65 -16.03 -19.24
C THR A 169 -5.87 -14.94 -19.96
N LEU A 170 -5.16 -15.32 -21.02
CA LEU A 170 -4.70 -14.39 -22.04
C LEU A 170 -5.75 -14.27 -23.13
N SER A 171 -6.25 -13.06 -23.36
CA SER A 171 -7.14 -12.80 -24.48
C SER A 171 -6.42 -13.02 -25.81
N LEU A 172 -7.13 -13.41 -26.86
CA LEU A 172 -6.52 -13.61 -28.19
C LEU A 172 -5.85 -12.32 -28.71
N LYS A 173 -6.48 -11.16 -28.46
CA LYS A 173 -5.91 -9.85 -28.78
C LYS A 173 -4.60 -9.60 -28.04
N THR A 174 -4.54 -9.89 -26.74
CA THR A 174 -3.33 -9.73 -25.93
C THR A 174 -2.22 -10.67 -26.42
N THR A 175 -2.54 -11.93 -26.73
CA THR A 175 -1.57 -12.89 -27.25
C THR A 175 -0.95 -12.43 -28.56
N GLU A 176 -1.76 -11.98 -29.53
CA GLU A 176 -1.24 -11.49 -30.81
C GLU A 176 -0.42 -10.21 -30.64
N THR A 177 -0.87 -9.32 -29.74
CA THR A 177 -0.12 -8.11 -29.37
C THR A 177 1.26 -8.46 -28.83
N LEU A 178 1.34 -9.39 -27.88
CA LEU A 178 2.60 -9.84 -27.28
C LEU A 178 3.51 -10.53 -28.30
N LYS A 179 2.95 -11.36 -29.18
CA LYS A 179 3.71 -12.03 -30.24
C LYS A 179 4.35 -11.02 -31.19
N ASN A 180 3.58 -10.05 -31.68
CA ASN A 180 4.11 -9.00 -32.55
C ASN A 180 5.17 -8.17 -31.84
N LEU A 181 4.96 -7.89 -30.55
CA LEU A 181 5.91 -7.15 -29.72
C LEU A 181 7.22 -7.92 -29.52
N LEU A 182 7.16 -9.20 -29.13
CA LEU A 182 8.35 -10.03 -28.94
C LEU A 182 9.12 -10.19 -30.24
N ALA A 183 8.44 -10.48 -31.35
CA ALA A 183 9.06 -10.59 -32.67
C ALA A 183 9.79 -9.28 -33.06
N ALA A 184 9.15 -8.13 -32.85
CA ALA A 184 9.76 -6.83 -33.12
C ALA A 184 11.03 -6.60 -32.27
N ILE A 185 10.95 -6.83 -30.96
CA ILE A 185 12.09 -6.66 -30.06
C ILE A 185 13.23 -7.61 -30.44
N ILE A 186 12.94 -8.88 -30.76
CA ILE A 186 13.96 -9.88 -31.14
C ILE A 186 14.70 -9.48 -32.42
N ILE A 187 13.99 -8.92 -33.40
CA ILE A 187 14.57 -8.44 -34.66
C ILE A 187 15.46 -7.22 -34.40
N GLU A 188 14.96 -6.26 -33.62
CA GLU A 188 15.67 -5.00 -33.36
C GLU A 188 16.84 -5.14 -32.38
N ASP A 189 16.83 -6.16 -31.50
CA ASP A 189 17.84 -6.36 -30.45
C ASP A 189 19.28 -6.54 -31.01
N SER A 190 19.39 -6.95 -32.28
CA SER A 190 20.67 -7.11 -32.98
C SER A 190 21.10 -5.87 -33.79
N GLY A 191 20.29 -4.81 -33.82
CA GLY A 191 20.51 -3.60 -34.60
C GLY A 191 20.71 -2.33 -33.78
N SER A 192 20.76 -1.19 -34.47
CA SER A 192 20.88 0.15 -33.87
C SER A 192 19.63 0.61 -33.10
N ARG A 193 18.51 -0.11 -33.23
CA ARG A 193 17.22 0.16 -32.57
C ARG A 193 16.93 -0.76 -31.40
N ALA A 194 17.94 -1.48 -30.94
CA ALA A 194 17.77 -2.39 -29.83
C ALA A 194 17.31 -1.67 -28.56
N MET A 195 16.36 -2.28 -27.85
CA MET A 195 15.75 -1.71 -26.66
C MET A 195 16.79 -1.46 -25.56
N ASP A 196 16.91 -0.21 -25.12
CA ASP A 196 17.83 0.19 -24.06
C ASP A 196 17.50 -0.46 -22.71
N PHE A 197 18.54 -0.67 -21.89
CA PHE A 197 18.41 -1.26 -20.57
C PHE A 197 17.43 -0.48 -19.67
N ASP A 198 17.44 0.85 -19.75
CA ASP A 198 16.54 1.71 -18.95
C ASP A 198 15.06 1.49 -19.30
N ILE A 199 14.76 1.13 -20.55
CA ILE A 199 13.41 0.83 -21.00
C ILE A 199 12.95 -0.51 -20.42
N ILE A 200 13.82 -1.53 -20.44
CA ILE A 200 13.56 -2.83 -19.81
C ILE A 200 13.34 -2.65 -18.30
N LEU A 201 14.20 -1.86 -17.67
CA LEU A 201 14.17 -1.55 -16.25
C LEU A 201 12.81 -0.93 -15.86
N LYS A 202 12.40 0.15 -16.54
CA LYS A 202 11.17 0.91 -16.28
C LYS A 202 9.88 0.18 -16.68
N SER A 203 9.89 -0.60 -17.76
CA SER A 203 8.71 -1.30 -18.26
C SER A 203 8.40 -2.62 -17.54
N HIS A 204 9.33 -3.14 -16.75
CA HIS A 204 9.23 -4.47 -16.10
C HIS A 204 9.06 -5.61 -17.11
N PHE A 205 9.53 -5.43 -18.34
CA PHE A 205 9.32 -6.41 -19.41
C PHE A 205 10.01 -7.76 -19.12
N ASP A 206 11.18 -7.75 -18.47
CA ASP A 206 11.84 -8.96 -17.95
C ASP A 206 10.93 -9.78 -17.03
N LYS A 207 10.10 -9.13 -16.21
CA LYS A 207 9.14 -9.81 -15.33
C LYS A 207 7.95 -10.38 -16.10
N LEU A 208 7.57 -9.78 -17.23
CA LEU A 208 6.62 -10.40 -18.14
C LEU A 208 7.21 -11.65 -18.81
N LEU A 209 8.47 -11.61 -19.26
CA LEU A 209 9.15 -12.79 -19.80
C LEU A 209 9.19 -13.92 -18.76
N GLU A 210 9.57 -13.59 -17.51
CA GLU A 210 9.57 -14.53 -16.40
C GLU A 210 8.17 -15.14 -16.16
N ASP A 211 7.11 -14.32 -16.14
CA ASP A 211 5.74 -14.79 -15.96
C ASP A 211 5.23 -15.67 -17.13
N LEU A 212 5.61 -15.36 -18.37
CA LEU A 212 5.28 -16.16 -19.56
C LEU A 212 5.93 -17.55 -19.49
N ILE A 213 7.23 -17.60 -19.20
CA ILE A 213 8.01 -18.84 -19.08
C ILE A 213 7.44 -19.71 -17.94
N ASN A 214 7.12 -19.10 -16.80
CA ASN A 214 6.54 -19.82 -15.68
C ASN A 214 5.10 -20.31 -15.95
N ALA A 215 4.30 -19.55 -16.69
CA ALA A 215 2.93 -19.91 -17.01
C ALA A 215 2.84 -21.18 -17.87
N LEU A 216 3.86 -21.50 -18.68
CA LEU A 216 3.96 -22.76 -19.44
C LEU A 216 3.87 -24.00 -18.53
N ARG A 217 4.32 -23.91 -17.28
CA ARG A 217 4.30 -25.07 -16.36
C ARG A 217 2.89 -25.39 -15.83
N SER A 218 1.94 -24.49 -16.00
CA SER A 218 0.66 -24.51 -15.28
C SER A 218 -0.58 -24.53 -16.18
N ARG A 219 -0.40 -24.39 -17.50
CA ARG A 219 -1.49 -24.16 -18.44
C ARG A 219 -1.64 -25.32 -19.42
N SER A 220 -2.86 -25.53 -19.90
CA SER A 220 -3.21 -26.47 -20.97
C SER A 220 -4.46 -25.96 -21.68
N GLY A 221 -4.59 -26.14 -23.00
CA GLY A 221 -5.76 -25.66 -23.75
C GLY A 221 -5.61 -25.64 -25.28
N PRO A 222 -6.64 -25.23 -26.02
CA PRO A 222 -6.66 -25.28 -27.49
C PRO A 222 -5.78 -24.24 -28.19
N THR A 223 -5.31 -23.21 -27.49
CA THR A 223 -4.35 -22.19 -28.00
C THR A 223 -2.91 -22.47 -27.55
N TRP A 224 -2.63 -23.71 -27.13
CA TRP A 224 -1.36 -24.11 -26.54
C TRP A 224 -0.18 -23.94 -27.48
N ASP A 225 -0.31 -24.30 -28.76
CA ASP A 225 0.81 -24.21 -29.72
C ASP A 225 1.25 -22.77 -29.98
N ALA A 226 0.30 -21.84 -30.08
CA ALA A 226 0.60 -20.41 -30.21
C ALA A 226 1.26 -19.85 -28.94
N PHE A 227 0.84 -20.34 -27.77
CA PHE A 227 1.43 -19.96 -26.50
C PHE A 227 2.85 -20.53 -26.32
N ILE A 228 3.12 -21.76 -26.76
CA ILE A 228 4.48 -22.34 -26.77
C ILE A 228 5.41 -21.47 -27.58
N LYS A 229 5.01 -21.06 -28.80
CA LYS A 229 5.83 -20.17 -29.64
C LYS A 229 6.13 -18.85 -28.95
N LEU A 230 5.13 -18.26 -28.30
CA LEU A 230 5.29 -17.04 -27.51
C LEU A 230 6.32 -17.23 -26.38
N VAL A 231 6.29 -18.38 -25.70
CA VAL A 231 7.25 -18.70 -24.63
C VAL A 231 8.65 -18.92 -25.20
N GLN A 232 8.80 -19.59 -26.34
CA GLN A 232 10.10 -19.77 -27.02
C GLN A 232 10.71 -18.42 -27.44
N GLU A 233 9.90 -17.49 -27.94
CA GLU A 233 10.33 -16.12 -28.23
C GLU A 233 10.76 -15.38 -26.95
N ALA A 234 10.00 -15.53 -25.86
CA ALA A 234 10.35 -14.96 -24.56
C ALA A 234 11.67 -15.51 -24.00
N GLU A 235 11.91 -16.82 -24.09
CA GLU A 235 13.17 -17.46 -23.71
C GLU A 235 14.32 -16.94 -24.56
N THR A 236 14.15 -16.89 -25.89
CA THR A 236 15.16 -16.37 -26.82
C THR A 236 15.55 -14.95 -26.45
N LEU A 237 14.56 -14.08 -26.21
CA LEU A 237 14.81 -12.70 -25.84
C LEU A 237 15.51 -12.59 -24.47
N GLN A 238 15.09 -13.38 -23.48
CA GLN A 238 15.75 -13.41 -22.17
C GLN A 238 17.24 -13.80 -22.28
N HIS A 239 17.57 -14.81 -23.10
CA HIS A 239 18.97 -15.20 -23.35
C HIS A 239 19.77 -14.09 -24.05
N LYS A 240 19.17 -13.44 -25.05
CA LYS A 240 19.81 -12.29 -25.73
C LYS A 240 20.13 -11.15 -24.75
N TRP A 241 19.17 -10.78 -23.90
CA TRP A 241 19.36 -9.74 -22.89
C TRP A 241 20.38 -10.11 -21.82
N LEU A 242 20.39 -11.37 -21.35
CA LEU A 242 21.44 -11.89 -20.47
C LEU A 242 22.83 -11.76 -21.10
N HIS A 243 22.98 -12.08 -22.38
CA HIS A 243 24.26 -12.00 -23.08
C HIS A 243 24.70 -10.55 -23.32
N ARG A 244 23.77 -9.67 -23.72
CA ARG A 244 24.01 -8.26 -24.05
C ARG A 244 24.32 -7.42 -22.82
N TYR A 245 23.46 -7.48 -21.81
CA TYR A 245 23.53 -6.62 -20.62
C TYR A 245 24.28 -7.25 -19.44
N ARG A 246 24.49 -8.58 -19.48
CA ARG A 246 25.31 -9.33 -18.52
C ARG A 246 24.93 -9.00 -17.08
N LEU A 247 25.90 -8.50 -16.32
CA LEU A 247 25.75 -8.18 -14.90
C LEU A 247 24.60 -7.19 -14.64
N GLN A 248 24.36 -6.24 -15.55
CA GLN A 248 23.28 -5.26 -15.39
C GLN A 248 21.91 -5.93 -15.37
N TYR A 249 21.69 -6.90 -16.25
CA TYR A 249 20.43 -7.66 -16.29
C TYR A 249 20.28 -8.60 -15.10
N THR A 250 21.36 -9.24 -14.65
CA THR A 250 21.31 -10.08 -13.44
C THR A 250 21.02 -9.27 -12.17
N LEU A 251 21.40 -8.00 -12.14
CA LEU A 251 21.18 -7.08 -11.02
C LEU A 251 20.05 -6.08 -11.28
N ILE A 252 19.14 -6.39 -12.22
CA ILE A 252 18.06 -5.47 -12.60
C ILE A 252 17.16 -5.11 -11.42
N ASP A 253 16.91 -6.05 -10.51
CA ASP A 253 16.12 -5.81 -9.31
C ASP A 253 16.83 -4.90 -8.29
N ASP A 254 18.17 -4.92 -8.25
CA ASP A 254 18.96 -3.97 -7.44
C ASP A 254 18.99 -2.57 -8.07
N ALA A 255 18.92 -2.49 -9.41
CA ALA A 255 18.71 -1.23 -10.10
C ALA A 255 17.30 -0.67 -9.84
N ARG A 256 16.24 -1.50 -9.88
CA ARG A 256 14.87 -1.08 -9.52
C ARG A 256 14.76 -0.61 -8.09
N MET A 257 15.44 -1.28 -7.16
CA MET A 257 15.47 -0.85 -5.77
C MET A 257 16.03 0.56 -5.61
N ARG A 258 17.03 0.95 -6.43
CA ARG A 258 17.54 2.32 -6.47
C ARG A 258 16.53 3.29 -7.07
N LEU A 259 15.87 2.92 -8.17
CA LEU A 259 14.80 3.73 -8.77
C LEU A 259 13.67 4.06 -7.77
N LEU A 260 13.38 3.17 -6.82
CA LEU A 260 12.36 3.46 -5.80
C LEU A 260 12.68 4.73 -5.00
N GLN A 261 13.96 5.05 -4.80
CA GLN A 261 14.44 6.17 -3.99
C GLN A 261 14.79 7.42 -4.84
N GLU A 262 14.77 7.30 -6.17
CA GLU A 262 14.99 8.43 -7.08
C GLU A 262 13.83 9.42 -7.09
N GLU A 263 13.96 10.56 -7.76
CA GLU A 263 13.02 11.69 -7.67
C GLU A 263 11.58 11.33 -8.11
N ASP A 264 11.42 10.41 -9.06
CA ASP A 264 10.11 9.94 -9.55
C ASP A 264 9.68 8.60 -8.91
N GLY A 265 10.48 8.06 -7.99
CA GLY A 265 10.25 6.76 -7.36
C GLY A 265 9.14 6.78 -6.30
N PRO A 266 8.50 5.64 -5.99
CA PRO A 266 7.49 5.57 -4.91
C PRO A 266 7.99 6.01 -3.52
N LEU A 267 9.30 5.89 -3.26
CA LEU A 267 9.97 6.28 -2.02
C LEU A 267 10.80 7.57 -2.17
N HIS A 268 10.57 8.36 -3.22
CA HIS A 268 11.26 9.64 -3.39
C HIS A 268 11.11 10.53 -2.15
N ASP A 269 12.16 11.31 -1.85
CA ASP A 269 12.23 12.20 -0.69
C ASP A 269 12.00 11.50 0.67
N MET A 270 12.15 10.18 0.74
CA MET A 270 12.05 9.42 1.98
C MET A 270 13.42 8.90 2.41
N ALA A 271 13.72 8.97 3.71
CA ALA A 271 14.85 8.28 4.31
C ALA A 271 14.35 7.28 5.35
N LEU A 272 14.88 6.05 5.26
CA LEU A 272 14.71 5.08 6.32
C LEU A 272 15.61 5.46 7.49
N THR A 273 15.03 5.61 8.67
CA THR A 273 15.74 5.89 9.90
C THR A 273 15.33 4.91 10.99
N CYS A 274 16.17 4.85 12.02
CA CYS A 274 15.94 4.03 13.18
C CYS A 274 16.04 4.89 14.43
N ASP A 275 14.99 4.89 15.25
CA ASP A 275 15.08 5.41 16.60
C ASP A 275 15.25 4.22 17.55
N ARG A 276 16.48 4.05 18.09
CA ARG A 276 16.79 3.01 19.08
C ARG A 276 15.88 3.07 20.32
N LYS A 277 15.28 4.23 20.62
CA LYS A 277 14.40 4.41 21.79
C LYS A 277 12.96 4.01 21.53
N LYS A 278 12.48 4.15 20.30
CA LYS A 278 11.08 3.84 19.93
C LYS A 278 10.90 2.42 19.40
N GLY A 279 11.99 1.75 19.03
CA GLY A 279 11.96 0.40 18.50
C GLY A 279 11.33 0.36 17.10
N GLY A 280 12.14 0.11 16.08
CA GLY A 280 11.65 -0.13 14.73
C GLY A 280 12.03 0.92 13.69
N GLN A 281 11.58 0.64 12.48
CA GLN A 281 11.82 1.41 11.27
C GLN A 281 10.91 2.63 11.23
N GLN A 282 11.49 3.82 11.10
CA GLN A 282 10.77 5.07 10.94
C GLN A 282 11.18 5.74 9.64
N TRP A 283 10.20 6.16 8.88
CA TRP A 283 10.39 6.88 7.64
C TRP A 283 10.40 8.38 7.92
N LEU A 284 11.49 9.05 7.55
CA LEU A 284 11.58 10.51 7.58
C LEU A 284 11.34 11.07 6.19
N ILE A 285 10.59 12.17 6.14
CA ILE A 285 10.34 12.96 4.93
C ILE A 285 11.47 13.97 4.80
N ASN A 286 12.37 13.78 3.84
CA ASN A 286 13.56 14.62 3.61
C ASN A 286 13.20 15.95 2.97
N LYS A 287 12.27 15.92 2.01
CA LYS A 287 11.70 17.12 1.39
C LYS A 287 10.18 16.97 1.38
N SER A 288 9.49 17.98 1.88
CA SER A 288 8.05 18.09 1.66
C SER A 288 7.84 18.63 0.25
N CYS A 289 7.74 17.75 -0.75
CA CYS A 289 7.42 18.19 -2.10
C CYS A 289 6.02 18.82 -2.16
N GLY A 290 5.76 19.64 -3.17
CA GLY A 290 4.38 19.93 -3.58
C GLY A 290 3.70 18.62 -3.98
N CYS A 291 2.39 18.49 -3.77
CA CYS A 291 1.71 17.26 -4.13
C CYS A 291 1.82 17.07 -5.65
N GLN A 292 2.62 16.10 -6.11
CA GLN A 292 2.77 15.78 -7.53
C GLN A 292 1.55 15.02 -8.07
N ASN A 293 0.76 14.44 -7.17
CA ASN A 293 -0.43 13.64 -7.47
C ASN A 293 -1.74 14.46 -7.45
N LEU A 294 -1.65 15.77 -7.71
CA LEU A 294 -2.82 16.63 -7.84
C LEU A 294 -3.45 16.39 -9.22
N ASP A 295 -4.75 16.16 -9.26
CA ASP A 295 -5.53 16.27 -10.49
C ASP A 295 -5.43 17.72 -11.01
N PRO A 296 -4.80 17.97 -12.17
CA PRO A 296 -4.62 19.33 -12.69
C PRO A 296 -5.92 19.96 -13.18
N GLU A 297 -6.96 19.16 -13.44
CA GLU A 297 -8.24 19.63 -13.97
C GLU A 297 -9.24 19.99 -12.88
N HIS A 298 -9.09 19.43 -11.67
CA HIS A 298 -9.96 19.70 -10.52
C HIS A 298 -9.32 20.69 -9.55
N ASN A 299 -9.32 21.96 -9.95
CA ASN A 299 -9.05 23.07 -9.04
C ASN A 299 -10.09 23.06 -7.91
N GLU A 300 -9.58 22.87 -6.69
CA GLU A 300 -10.25 23.09 -5.40
C GLU A 300 -11.14 21.92 -4.90
N GLU A 301 -10.72 21.33 -3.76
CA GLU A 301 -11.36 20.30 -2.92
C GLU A 301 -11.08 18.79 -3.21
N ASN A 302 -10.98 18.32 -4.46
CA ASN A 302 -10.87 16.88 -4.80
C ASN A 302 -9.62 16.48 -5.60
N CYS A 303 -8.44 16.88 -5.14
CA CYS A 303 -7.21 16.74 -5.90
C CYS A 303 -6.60 15.33 -6.01
N TYR A 304 -7.11 14.31 -5.31
CA TYR A 304 -6.52 12.96 -5.33
C TYR A 304 -7.40 12.01 -6.13
N GLN A 305 -6.80 11.30 -7.08
CA GLN A 305 -7.52 10.31 -7.85
C GLN A 305 -7.65 8.99 -7.06
N PRO A 306 -8.87 8.42 -6.93
CA PRO A 306 -9.03 7.08 -6.37
C PRO A 306 -8.20 6.07 -7.17
N GLY A 307 -7.40 5.26 -6.47
CA GLY A 307 -6.46 4.32 -7.06
C GLY A 307 -4.99 4.67 -6.81
N LEU A 308 -4.69 5.86 -6.30
CA LEU A 308 -3.34 6.15 -5.80
C LEU A 308 -2.89 5.10 -4.79
N TRP A 309 -1.65 4.64 -4.95
CA TRP A 309 -1.07 3.55 -4.19
C TRP A 309 0.28 3.94 -3.61
N TRP A 310 0.52 3.55 -2.37
CA TRP A 310 1.76 3.80 -1.65
C TRP A 310 2.31 2.51 -1.05
N PRO A 311 3.64 2.36 -0.97
CA PRO A 311 4.24 1.29 -0.18
C PRO A 311 3.85 1.42 1.30
N ASN A 312 3.97 2.59 1.90
CA ASN A 312 3.72 2.77 3.33
C ASN A 312 3.02 4.09 3.66
N MET A 313 2.52 4.20 4.89
CA MET A 313 1.79 5.37 5.37
C MET A 313 2.63 6.65 5.35
N ALA A 314 3.96 6.55 5.46
CA ALA A 314 4.82 7.71 5.41
C ALA A 314 4.91 8.31 4.01
N CYS A 315 4.79 7.49 2.97
CA CYS A 315 4.66 7.96 1.58
C CYS A 315 3.30 8.66 1.37
N ALA A 316 2.22 8.12 1.94
CA ALA A 316 0.92 8.80 1.94
C ALA A 316 0.98 10.14 2.72
N GLN A 317 1.72 10.19 3.82
CA GLN A 317 1.96 11.44 4.56
C GLN A 317 2.78 12.45 3.77
N ARG A 318 3.84 12.01 3.08
CA ARG A 318 4.65 12.85 2.17
C ARG A 318 3.77 13.50 1.10
N ASP A 319 2.85 12.72 0.52
CA ASP A 319 1.92 13.18 -0.52
C ASP A 319 0.71 13.95 0.06
N LYS A 320 0.72 14.18 1.38
CA LYS A 320 -0.23 15.01 2.14
C LYS A 320 -1.68 14.54 2.10
N ILE A 321 -1.97 13.29 1.70
CA ILE A 321 -3.32 12.75 1.82
C ILE A 321 -3.69 12.52 3.30
N VAL A 322 -2.69 12.29 4.14
CA VAL A 322 -2.75 12.18 5.62
C VAL A 322 -1.70 13.08 6.27
N SER A 323 -1.88 13.47 7.53
CA SER A 323 -0.87 14.29 8.25
C SER A 323 0.06 13.47 9.15
N THR A 324 -0.16 12.17 9.29
CA THR A 324 0.60 11.27 10.15
C THR A 324 0.74 9.90 9.52
N SER A 325 1.84 9.22 9.81
CA SER A 325 2.11 7.85 9.39
C SER A 325 1.42 6.80 10.26
N ASN A 326 0.86 7.20 11.40
CA ASN A 326 0.15 6.30 12.29
C ASN A 326 -1.23 5.96 11.71
N GLU A 327 -1.73 4.77 12.04
CA GLU A 327 -3.11 4.37 11.75
C GLU A 327 -4.09 5.10 12.67
N THR A 328 -4.22 6.40 12.44
CA THR A 328 -5.10 7.32 13.17
C THR A 328 -5.75 8.26 12.18
N ILE A 329 -6.98 8.69 12.47
CA ILE A 329 -7.61 9.75 11.68
C ILE A 329 -6.73 11.00 11.65
N SER A 330 -6.64 11.59 10.47
CA SER A 330 -5.86 12.81 10.28
C SER A 330 -6.48 13.65 9.20
N LYS A 331 -6.13 14.94 9.20
CA LYS A 331 -6.52 15.85 8.14
C LYS A 331 -5.37 15.93 7.14
N GLY A 332 -5.62 15.52 5.91
CA GLY A 332 -4.66 15.75 4.83
C GLY A 332 -4.70 17.21 4.36
N GLN A 333 -4.15 17.44 3.18
CA GLN A 333 -4.37 18.68 2.44
C GLN A 333 -5.87 18.89 2.20
N TYR A 334 -6.30 20.15 2.27
CA TYR A 334 -7.69 20.60 2.13
C TYR A 334 -8.64 20.23 3.29
N ASP A 335 -8.09 19.97 4.48
CA ASP A 335 -8.84 19.77 5.74
C ASP A 335 -9.88 18.62 5.74
N LEU A 336 -9.95 17.82 4.67
CA LEU A 336 -10.74 16.60 4.62
C LEU A 336 -10.08 15.53 5.50
N ILE A 337 -10.92 14.88 6.31
CA ILE A 337 -10.47 13.81 7.20
C ILE A 337 -10.22 12.55 6.37
N ALA A 338 -9.05 11.97 6.57
CA ALA A 338 -8.67 10.67 6.07
C ALA A 338 -8.77 9.63 7.19
N LEU A 339 -9.40 8.50 6.87
CA LEU A 339 -9.50 7.30 7.68
C LEU A 339 -8.60 6.22 7.07
N PRO A 340 -7.42 5.96 7.64
CA PRO A 340 -6.61 4.80 7.31
C PRO A 340 -7.21 3.54 7.96
N MET A 341 -7.59 2.58 7.14
CA MET A 341 -8.03 1.24 7.54
C MET A 341 -6.92 0.25 7.17
N LEU A 342 -5.93 0.11 8.05
CA LEU A 342 -4.79 -0.80 7.85
C LEU A 342 -4.99 -2.11 8.60
N THR A 343 -5.62 -2.07 9.76
CA THR A 343 -5.94 -3.22 10.62
C THR A 343 -7.43 -3.25 10.94
N GLY A 344 -7.93 -4.41 11.41
CA GLY A 344 -9.35 -4.64 11.65
C GLY A 344 -10.01 -5.42 10.51
N SER A 345 -11.34 -5.40 10.46
CA SER A 345 -12.14 -6.08 9.45
C SER A 345 -13.18 -5.17 8.81
N GLU A 346 -13.49 -5.44 7.55
CA GLU A 346 -14.55 -4.76 6.81
C GLU A 346 -15.60 -5.77 6.35
N GLU A 347 -16.85 -5.46 6.63
CA GLU A 347 -18.01 -6.29 6.35
C GLU A 347 -19.08 -5.50 5.59
N GLU A 348 -20.06 -6.22 5.04
CA GLU A 348 -21.26 -5.61 4.51
C GLU A 348 -22.07 -4.96 5.66
N GLY A 349 -22.53 -3.73 5.45
CA GLY A 349 -23.40 -3.08 6.41
C GLY A 349 -24.81 -3.64 6.38
N ASN A 350 -25.60 -3.30 7.40
CA ASN A 350 -27.01 -3.71 7.48
C ASN A 350 -27.88 -3.06 6.39
N GLU A 351 -27.46 -1.88 5.90
CA GLU A 351 -28.14 -1.16 4.83
C GLU A 351 -27.49 -1.46 3.47
N PRO A 352 -28.27 -1.71 2.40
CA PRO A 352 -27.73 -1.96 1.07
C PRO A 352 -26.78 -0.85 0.62
N GLY A 353 -25.61 -1.23 0.10
CA GLY A 353 -24.60 -0.28 -0.38
C GLY A 353 -23.72 0.34 0.71
N THR A 354 -23.99 0.05 1.98
CA THR A 354 -23.12 0.46 3.10
C THR A 354 -22.09 -0.62 3.45
N ARG A 355 -21.01 -0.18 4.10
CA ARG A 355 -19.93 -1.03 4.61
C ARG A 355 -19.69 -0.72 6.07
N ARG A 356 -19.36 -1.76 6.82
CA ARG A 356 -19.07 -1.67 8.25
C ARG A 356 -17.60 -1.98 8.49
N PHE A 357 -16.90 -1.09 9.18
CA PHE A 357 -15.53 -1.29 9.62
C PHE A 357 -15.50 -1.54 11.12
N LEU A 358 -14.83 -2.63 11.49
CA LEU A 358 -14.71 -3.12 12.85
C LEU A 358 -13.23 -3.14 13.24
N ARG A 359 -12.91 -2.56 14.40
CA ARG A 359 -11.55 -2.56 14.94
C ARG A 359 -11.58 -2.78 16.44
N THR A 360 -10.66 -3.59 16.92
CA THR A 360 -10.50 -3.89 18.35
C THR A 360 -9.11 -3.45 18.79
N GLY A 361 -9.01 -2.75 19.91
CA GLY A 361 -7.72 -2.24 20.39
C GLY A 361 -7.83 -1.37 21.63
N SER A 362 -6.83 -0.51 21.79
CA SER A 362 -6.80 0.47 22.87
C SER A 362 -7.72 1.66 22.57
N MET A 363 -7.93 2.54 23.55
CA MET A 363 -8.68 3.78 23.35
C MET A 363 -8.10 4.67 22.22
N GLY A 364 -6.78 4.64 22.01
CA GLY A 364 -6.12 5.39 20.94
C GLY A 364 -6.50 4.93 19.53
N ASP A 365 -6.95 3.68 19.40
CA ASP A 365 -7.31 3.05 18.12
C ASP A 365 -8.76 3.35 17.70
N MET A 366 -9.56 3.97 18.57
CA MET A 366 -11.02 4.11 18.40
C MET A 366 -11.45 5.28 17.50
N HIS A 367 -10.51 6.09 16.99
CA HIS A 367 -10.82 7.17 16.05
C HIS A 367 -11.95 8.12 16.51
N ILE A 368 -11.97 8.47 17.80
CA ILE A 368 -13.05 9.19 18.49
C ILE A 368 -13.47 10.49 17.77
N GLY A 369 -12.55 11.17 17.08
CA GLY A 369 -12.87 12.38 16.31
C GLY A 369 -13.87 12.16 15.17
N LEU A 370 -14.11 10.93 14.71
CA LEU A 370 -15.13 10.62 13.71
C LEU A 370 -16.56 10.77 14.23
N MET A 371 -16.78 10.68 15.55
CA MET A 371 -18.09 10.88 16.15
C MET A 371 -18.69 12.24 15.76
N GLN A 372 -17.87 13.27 15.64
CA GLN A 372 -18.28 14.63 15.24
C GLN A 372 -18.42 14.81 13.72
N LYS A 373 -18.22 13.74 12.95
CA LYS A 373 -18.14 13.76 11.48
C LYS A 373 -19.17 12.84 10.83
N VAL A 374 -20.09 12.29 11.61
CA VAL A 374 -21.26 11.60 11.07
C VAL A 374 -22.00 12.55 10.12
N GLY A 375 -22.43 12.02 8.97
CA GLY A 375 -23.03 12.76 7.86
C GLY A 375 -22.03 13.45 6.93
N HIS A 376 -20.74 13.51 7.27
CA HIS A 376 -19.72 14.19 6.46
C HIS A 376 -18.95 13.21 5.56
N THR A 377 -18.38 13.78 4.50
CA THR A 377 -17.50 13.07 3.58
C THR A 377 -16.10 12.93 4.18
N ILE A 378 -15.52 11.74 4.06
CA ILE A 378 -14.16 11.39 4.48
C ILE A 378 -13.42 10.66 3.36
N ARG A 379 -12.10 10.74 3.37
CA ARG A 379 -11.20 9.93 2.53
C ARG A 379 -10.97 8.58 3.20
N VAL A 380 -11.01 7.49 2.44
CA VAL A 380 -10.71 6.14 2.94
C VAL A 380 -9.46 5.60 2.28
N LEU A 381 -8.48 5.19 3.10
CA LEU A 381 -7.29 4.46 2.65
C LEU A 381 -7.39 3.04 3.18
N ARG A 382 -7.21 2.03 2.32
CA ARG A 382 -7.18 0.61 2.72
C ARG A 382 -5.75 0.09 2.67
N GLY A 383 -5.32 -0.59 3.72
CA GLY A 383 -4.03 -1.27 3.81
C GLY A 383 -4.14 -2.77 3.51
N HIS A 384 -3.03 -3.37 3.08
CA HIS A 384 -2.99 -4.79 2.72
C HIS A 384 -3.19 -5.79 3.87
N THR A 385 -3.04 -5.33 5.12
CA THR A 385 -3.28 -6.12 6.33
C THR A 385 -4.73 -6.06 6.82
N LEU A 386 -5.57 -5.25 6.17
CA LEU A 386 -6.99 -5.14 6.49
C LEU A 386 -7.71 -6.42 6.07
N LYS A 387 -8.52 -6.98 6.97
CA LYS A 387 -9.39 -8.13 6.67
C LYS A 387 -10.60 -7.66 5.89
N SER A 388 -10.42 -7.46 4.59
CA SER A 388 -11.44 -6.95 3.65
C SER A 388 -11.24 -7.54 2.26
N LYS A 389 -12.34 -7.83 1.55
CA LYS A 389 -12.32 -8.21 0.13
C LYS A 389 -11.80 -7.08 -0.77
N PHE A 390 -11.89 -5.84 -0.29
CA PHE A 390 -11.47 -4.64 -1.01
C PHE A 390 -10.05 -4.21 -0.64
N ALA A 391 -9.41 -4.87 0.34
CA ALA A 391 -8.04 -4.55 0.72
C ALA A 391 -7.09 -4.73 -0.49
N PRO A 392 -6.14 -3.81 -0.72
CA PRO A 392 -5.12 -4.01 -1.73
C PRO A 392 -4.24 -5.19 -1.35
N ARG A 393 -3.72 -5.93 -2.33
CA ARG A 393 -2.87 -7.12 -2.04
C ARG A 393 -1.54 -6.78 -1.35
N VAL A 394 -1.05 -5.57 -1.56
CA VAL A 394 0.19 -5.04 -0.97
C VAL A 394 0.07 -3.53 -0.80
N GLY A 395 0.85 -2.94 0.11
CA GLY A 395 0.88 -1.50 0.35
C GLY A 395 -0.45 -0.92 0.86
N ILE A 396 -0.74 0.32 0.48
CA ILE A 396 -1.90 1.11 0.87
C ILE A 396 -2.50 1.76 -0.37
N ARG A 397 -3.83 1.75 -0.51
CA ARG A 397 -4.54 2.34 -1.63
C ARG A 397 -5.57 3.36 -1.15
N TYR A 398 -5.67 4.50 -1.85
CA TYR A 398 -6.77 5.44 -1.66
C TYR A 398 -7.98 5.03 -2.49
N ASP A 399 -9.13 4.83 -1.84
CA ASP A 399 -10.33 4.26 -2.48
C ASP A 399 -11.42 5.28 -2.80
N GLY A 400 -11.11 6.56 -2.54
CA GLY A 400 -12.00 7.68 -2.79
C GLY A 400 -12.73 8.18 -1.56
N LEU A 401 -13.85 8.86 -1.82
CA LEU A 401 -14.64 9.54 -0.81
C LEU A 401 -15.83 8.70 -0.34
N TYR A 402 -16.10 8.77 0.96
CA TYR A 402 -17.16 8.04 1.64
C TYR A 402 -17.93 8.96 2.59
N ILE A 403 -19.23 8.75 2.73
CA ILE A 403 -20.08 9.41 3.70
C ILE A 403 -20.09 8.57 4.97
N LEU A 404 -19.66 9.14 6.09
CA LEU A 404 -19.73 8.48 7.39
C LEU A 404 -21.18 8.44 7.88
N LYS A 405 -21.81 7.26 7.93
CA LYS A 405 -23.21 7.09 8.33
C LYS A 405 -23.38 6.89 9.82
N ARG A 406 -22.49 6.12 10.44
CA ARG A 406 -22.57 5.78 11.86
C ARG A 406 -21.18 5.65 12.47
N TYR A 407 -21.08 6.11 13.72
CA TYR A 407 -19.96 5.83 14.61
C TYR A 407 -20.49 5.15 15.87
N GLY A 408 -19.85 4.08 16.29
CA GLY A 408 -20.14 3.33 17.49
C GLY A 408 -18.86 2.90 18.17
N GLN A 409 -18.87 2.93 19.50
CA GLN A 409 -17.76 2.44 20.31
C GLN A 409 -18.31 1.72 21.53
N THR A 410 -17.73 0.58 21.86
CA THR A 410 -17.95 -0.11 23.13
C THR A 410 -16.61 -0.37 23.82
N ARG A 411 -16.64 -0.53 25.14
CA ARG A 411 -15.47 -0.89 25.93
C ARG A 411 -15.86 -2.06 26.81
N ASP A 412 -15.05 -3.12 26.75
CA ASP A 412 -15.14 -4.22 27.70
C ASP A 412 -14.36 -3.83 28.97
N GLU A 413 -15.08 -3.72 30.08
CA GLU A 413 -14.51 -3.33 31.38
C GLU A 413 -13.57 -4.41 31.94
N GLY A 414 -13.74 -5.68 31.58
CA GLY A 414 -12.93 -6.79 32.07
C GLY A 414 -11.55 -6.86 31.43
N THR A 415 -11.47 -6.69 30.11
CA THR A 415 -10.20 -6.75 29.35
C THR A 415 -9.60 -5.38 29.06
N ASN A 416 -10.32 -4.30 29.36
CA ASN A 416 -9.99 -2.93 28.97
C ASN A 416 -9.87 -2.74 27.43
N THR A 417 -10.45 -3.64 26.66
CA THR A 417 -10.43 -3.62 25.21
C THR A 417 -11.56 -2.75 24.69
N CYS A 418 -11.28 -1.88 23.72
CA CYS A 418 -12.28 -1.08 23.05
C CYS A 418 -12.59 -1.65 21.67
N HIS A 419 -13.87 -1.62 21.29
CA HIS A 419 -14.36 -2.01 19.97
C HIS A 419 -14.93 -0.79 19.26
N LEU A 420 -14.49 -0.59 18.03
CA LEU A 420 -14.95 0.45 17.11
C LEU A 420 -15.86 -0.20 16.06
N ASP A 421 -17.01 0.42 15.82
CA ASP A 421 -17.97 0.06 14.76
C ASP A 421 -18.31 1.31 13.96
N ILE A 422 -17.89 1.36 12.71
CA ILE A 422 -18.13 2.48 11.80
C ILE A 422 -18.92 1.97 10.60
N THR A 423 -20.00 2.66 10.24
CA THR A 423 -20.71 2.40 8.99
C THR A 423 -20.51 3.56 8.03
N PHE A 424 -20.16 3.27 6.78
CA PHE A 424 -19.97 4.28 5.74
C PHE A 424 -20.54 3.84 4.39
N GLU A 425 -20.85 4.82 3.54
CA GLU A 425 -21.35 4.63 2.18
C GLU A 425 -20.40 5.30 1.19
N ARG A 426 -20.08 4.64 0.08
CA ARG A 426 -19.21 5.24 -0.94
C ARG A 426 -19.95 6.33 -1.70
N VAL A 427 -19.31 7.48 -1.92
CA VAL A 427 -19.86 8.54 -2.77
C VAL A 427 -19.90 8.05 -4.22
N LYS A 428 -20.95 8.41 -4.96
CA LYS A 428 -21.16 8.04 -6.37
C LYS A 428 -20.18 8.78 -7.29
N ASP A 429 -20.15 8.39 -8.57
CA ASP A 429 -19.43 9.08 -9.64
C ASP A 429 -17.90 9.21 -9.46
N GLN A 430 -17.30 8.17 -8.87
CA GLN A 430 -15.85 7.98 -8.78
C GLN A 430 -15.46 6.63 -9.35
N THR A 431 -14.17 6.43 -9.67
CA THR A 431 -13.58 5.16 -10.15
C THR A 431 -14.23 3.96 -9.49
N SER A 432 -14.70 2.99 -10.27
CA SER A 432 -15.48 1.89 -9.71
C SER A 432 -14.64 1.03 -8.77
N MET A 433 -15.26 0.41 -7.77
CA MET A 433 -14.52 -0.49 -6.86
C MET A 433 -13.89 -1.67 -7.61
N GLY A 434 -14.52 -2.13 -8.69
CA GLY A 434 -13.97 -3.19 -9.55
C GLY A 434 -12.68 -2.79 -10.28
N GLU A 435 -12.54 -1.51 -10.65
CA GLU A 435 -11.28 -0.97 -11.19
C GLU A 435 -10.24 -0.79 -10.10
N LEU A 436 -10.62 -0.24 -8.94
CA LEU A 436 -9.72 -0.08 -7.79
C LEU A 436 -9.13 -1.41 -7.32
N MET A 437 -9.90 -2.48 -7.34
CA MET A 437 -9.43 -3.83 -7.01
C MET A 437 -8.34 -4.38 -7.93
N ARG A 438 -8.12 -3.78 -9.10
CA ARG A 438 -6.98 -4.12 -9.98
C ARG A 438 -5.66 -3.59 -9.42
N ILE A 439 -5.73 -2.56 -8.59
CA ILE A 439 -4.60 -1.90 -7.95
C ILE A 439 -4.33 -2.61 -6.60
N PRO A 440 -3.08 -3.01 -6.31
CA PRO A 440 -1.86 -2.64 -7.00
C PRO A 440 -1.62 -3.43 -8.30
N LEU A 441 -1.09 -2.72 -9.28
CA LEU A 441 -0.63 -3.23 -10.57
C LEU A 441 0.51 -4.25 -10.39
N PRO A 442 0.76 -5.14 -11.36
CA PRO A 442 1.91 -6.05 -11.31
C PRO A 442 3.25 -5.35 -11.03
N SER A 443 3.56 -4.23 -11.69
CA SER A 443 4.79 -3.46 -11.44
C SER A 443 4.86 -2.93 -10.00
N GLN A 444 3.77 -2.37 -9.48
CA GLN A 444 3.68 -1.91 -8.08
C GLN A 444 3.87 -3.05 -7.07
N ARG A 445 3.49 -4.29 -7.42
CA ARG A 445 3.79 -5.47 -6.59
C ARG A 445 5.26 -5.83 -6.61
N ASP A 446 5.95 -5.61 -7.73
CA ASP A 446 7.39 -5.79 -7.82
C ASP A 446 8.10 -4.72 -6.98
N ASP A 447 7.66 -3.47 -7.05
CA ASP A 447 8.15 -2.36 -6.22
C ASP A 447 7.97 -2.66 -4.73
N TRP A 448 6.81 -3.21 -4.36
CA TRP A 448 6.56 -3.67 -3.00
C TRP A 448 7.55 -4.76 -2.56
N ARG A 449 7.88 -5.72 -3.45
CA ARG A 449 8.88 -6.75 -3.15
C ARG A 449 10.25 -6.13 -2.90
N GLN A 450 10.68 -5.17 -3.73
CA GLN A 450 11.94 -4.47 -3.53
C GLN A 450 11.93 -3.63 -2.25
N TYR A 451 10.82 -2.95 -1.94
CA TYR A 451 10.63 -2.24 -0.67
C TYR A 451 10.79 -3.17 0.53
N LYS A 452 10.11 -4.33 0.54
CA LYS A 452 10.24 -5.30 1.64
C LYS A 452 11.65 -5.88 1.75
N ARG A 453 12.32 -6.12 0.63
CA ARG A 453 13.72 -6.55 0.61
C ARG A 453 14.62 -5.52 1.27
N MET A 454 14.51 -4.25 0.89
CA MET A 454 15.24 -3.15 1.51
C MET A 454 14.99 -3.04 3.02
N LEU A 455 13.74 -3.17 3.48
CA LEU A 455 13.44 -3.21 4.92
C LEU A 455 14.11 -4.39 5.63
N GLY A 456 14.10 -5.56 5.01
CA GLY A 456 14.74 -6.75 5.54
C GLY A 456 16.26 -6.61 5.65
N GLU A 457 16.91 -6.04 4.63
CA GLU A 457 18.34 -5.75 4.65
C GLU A 457 18.71 -4.74 5.73
N ASP A 458 17.89 -3.70 5.96
CA ASP A 458 18.11 -2.76 7.08
C ASP A 458 18.03 -3.47 8.44
N ILE A 459 17.01 -4.31 8.67
CA ILE A 459 16.90 -5.09 9.91
C ILE A 459 18.12 -6.00 10.09
N ARG A 460 18.52 -6.71 9.02
CA ARG A 460 19.68 -7.61 9.05
C ARG A 460 20.96 -6.85 9.39
N SER A 461 21.19 -5.71 8.75
CA SER A 461 22.38 -4.88 8.98
C SER A 461 22.44 -4.34 10.41
N ARG A 462 21.28 -3.98 10.97
CA ARG A 462 21.18 -3.17 12.18
C ARG A 462 20.96 -3.98 13.47
N GLU A 463 20.19 -5.06 13.39
CA GLU A 463 19.78 -5.93 14.49
C GLU A 463 20.30 -7.37 14.34
N GLY A 464 20.89 -7.69 13.19
CA GLY A 464 21.51 -8.98 12.91
C GLY A 464 20.55 -10.02 12.35
N GLU A 465 21.10 -11.21 12.08
CA GLU A 465 20.40 -12.29 11.38
C GLU A 465 19.20 -12.84 12.16
N ILE A 466 19.27 -12.86 13.50
CA ILE A 466 18.19 -13.39 14.36
C ILE A 466 16.93 -12.53 14.22
N ALA A 467 17.08 -11.20 14.32
CA ALA A 467 15.97 -10.26 14.17
C ALA A 467 15.39 -10.31 12.75
N PHE A 468 16.25 -10.42 11.72
CA PHE A 468 15.82 -10.59 10.34
C PHE A 468 14.97 -11.87 10.15
N ASN A 469 15.40 -13.00 10.73
CA ASN A 469 14.66 -14.25 10.67
C ASN A 469 13.31 -14.17 11.41
N GLN A 470 13.28 -13.55 12.59
CA GLN A 470 12.02 -13.32 13.32
C GLN A 470 11.05 -12.45 12.50
N TRP A 471 11.55 -11.36 11.93
CA TRP A 471 10.75 -10.51 11.04
C TRP A 471 10.19 -11.29 9.85
N LYS A 472 11.00 -12.16 9.22
CA LYS A 472 10.55 -13.01 8.11
C LYS A 472 9.45 -13.98 8.52
N ILE A 473 9.57 -14.61 9.70
CA ILE A 473 8.54 -15.50 10.26
C ILE A 473 7.22 -14.75 10.45
N VAL A 474 7.26 -13.54 11.01
CA VAL A 474 6.06 -12.70 11.19
C VAL A 474 5.41 -12.38 9.84
N GLN A 475 6.20 -12.01 8.84
CA GLN A 475 5.69 -11.73 7.49
C GLN A 475 5.02 -12.94 6.83
N GLU A 476 5.59 -14.13 6.99
CA GLU A 476 5.00 -15.37 6.47
C GLU A 476 3.72 -15.74 7.22
N ALA A 477 3.68 -15.53 8.54
CA ALA A 477 2.48 -15.73 9.35
C ALA A 477 1.35 -14.78 8.94
N GLU A 478 1.61 -13.48 8.79
CA GLU A 478 0.65 -12.48 8.32
C GLU A 478 0.09 -12.84 6.93
N LYS A 479 0.97 -13.25 6.00
CA LYS A 479 0.58 -13.67 4.65
C LYS A 479 -0.32 -14.91 4.69
N LYS A 480 0.00 -15.87 5.55
CA LYS A 480 -0.81 -17.09 5.73
C LYS A 480 -2.17 -16.75 6.33
N GLU A 481 -2.21 -15.97 7.40
CA GLU A 481 -3.46 -15.54 8.05
C GLU A 481 -4.38 -14.81 7.06
N THR A 482 -3.82 -13.90 6.25
CA THR A 482 -4.58 -13.18 5.22
C THR A 482 -5.13 -14.13 4.16
N ALA A 483 -4.32 -15.10 3.70
CA ALA A 483 -4.76 -16.08 2.72
C ALA A 483 -5.85 -17.00 3.26
N ASP A 484 -5.74 -17.43 4.51
CA ASP A 484 -6.73 -18.28 5.16
C ASP A 484 -8.04 -17.49 5.41
N TRP A 485 -7.95 -16.22 5.81
CA TRP A 485 -9.12 -15.34 5.91
C TRP A 485 -9.87 -15.18 4.58
N HIS A 486 -9.15 -15.01 3.46
CA HIS A 486 -9.79 -14.94 2.15
C HIS A 486 -10.52 -16.23 1.78
N LYS A 487 -9.92 -17.40 2.03
CA LYS A 487 -10.58 -18.69 1.78
C LYS A 487 -11.85 -18.84 2.60
N ASP A 488 -11.79 -18.48 3.89
CA ASP A 488 -12.93 -18.56 4.80
C ASP A 488 -14.03 -17.59 4.38
N SER A 489 -13.67 -16.36 3.98
CA SER A 489 -14.62 -15.38 3.49
C SER A 489 -15.31 -15.83 2.19
N ASP A 490 -14.55 -16.38 1.24
CA ASP A 490 -15.11 -16.88 -0.02
C ASP A 490 -16.06 -18.06 0.24
N PHE A 491 -15.69 -18.96 1.18
CA PHE A 491 -16.56 -20.06 1.59
C PHE A 491 -17.85 -19.54 2.23
N GLN A 492 -17.77 -18.54 3.11
CA GLN A 492 -18.96 -17.94 3.73
C GLN A 492 -19.91 -17.31 2.71
N ASP A 493 -19.38 -16.67 1.67
CA ASP A 493 -20.21 -16.12 0.60
C ASP A 493 -20.97 -17.20 -0.15
N VAL A 494 -20.29 -18.28 -0.55
CA VAL A 494 -20.93 -19.41 -1.25
C VAL A 494 -22.03 -20.02 -0.40
N VAL A 495 -21.82 -20.14 0.91
CA VAL A 495 -22.83 -20.63 1.85
C VAL A 495 -24.03 -19.67 1.93
N LYS A 496 -23.79 -18.36 2.02
CA LYS A 496 -24.86 -17.35 2.04
C LYS A 496 -25.68 -17.34 0.75
N ASP A 497 -25.02 -17.40 -0.40
CA ASP A 497 -25.67 -17.43 -1.70
C ASP A 497 -26.54 -18.69 -1.85
N SER A 498 -26.01 -19.84 -1.44
CA SER A 498 -26.75 -21.11 -1.44
C SER A 498 -27.97 -21.06 -0.50
N ALA A 499 -27.82 -20.45 0.68
CA ALA A 499 -28.92 -20.28 1.63
C ALA A 499 -30.00 -19.34 1.09
N GLN A 500 -29.63 -18.25 0.42
CA GLN A 500 -30.57 -17.34 -0.24
C GLN A 500 -31.33 -18.05 -1.37
N GLU A 501 -30.65 -18.86 -2.19
CA GLU A 501 -31.31 -19.61 -3.27
C GLU A 501 -32.35 -20.61 -2.74
N ILE A 502 -32.08 -21.25 -1.59
CA ILE A 502 -33.04 -22.15 -0.94
C ILE A 502 -34.24 -21.38 -0.37
N ILE A 503 -34.04 -20.18 0.16
CA ILE A 503 -35.12 -19.35 0.72
C ILE A 503 -36.00 -18.74 -0.38
N CYS A 504 -35.45 -18.50 -1.56
CA CYS A 504 -36.18 -17.93 -2.72
C CYS A 504 -36.91 -18.97 -3.58
N ARG A 505 -36.72 -20.27 -3.32
CA ARG A 505 -37.50 -21.37 -3.92
C ARG A 505 -38.63 -21.80 -2.99
#